data_AF-A0A7W9GSN4-F1
#
_entry.id   AF-A0A7W9GSN4-F1
#
_cell.length_a   1.000
_cell.length_b   1.000
_cell.length_c   1.000
_cell.angle_alpha   90.00
_cell.angle_beta   90.00
_cell.angle_gamma   90.00
#
_symmetry.space_group_name_H-M   'P 1'
#
loop_
_entity.id
_entity.type
_entity.pdbx_description
1 polymer ?
#
loop_
_entity_poly.entity_id
_entity_poly.type
_entity_poly.pdbx_seq_one_letter_code
_entity_poly.pdbx_strand_id
1 'polypeptide(L)'
;MTAAHDEPFHLGVVGESPSSEPPPAPGGGGHWRWVALAAAVAVGAVLGLVVSDARHDAAELTEIRVVAGGLDAFTMSTPDEPVSIGVHLLNAGEREIEILGFGADGLTIVPDSADPEPVTAPPGEWVTIQQDGLVPDCAADPPARLQVRIRDAGGEQRVVEAAELPGYGPASQLWATCTYGPQVTLMEPEVVTAGPTSLLTDFPMDNYGADEAELQVVGVESPGLRVEAAGLPVTVPPGEGVTVGLTWTVSSCAEARQFSDVNLTYTFGESADRRDNPFSYVPVSGRARAELVLLVDRVCESEE
;
A
#
# COMPACT_ATOMS: atom_id res chain seq x y z
N MET A 1 -29.25 -8.87 -34.91
CA MET A 1 -30.63 -9.25 -34.58
C MET A 1 -30.64 -10.72 -34.19
N THR A 2 -30.46 -10.97 -32.90
CA THR A 2 -30.68 -12.25 -32.23
C THR A 2 -30.94 -11.87 -30.78
N ALA A 3 -32.14 -12.19 -30.33
CA ALA A 3 -32.75 -11.67 -29.11
C ALA A 3 -32.08 -12.24 -27.86
N ALA A 4 -31.67 -11.34 -26.97
CA ALA A 4 -31.44 -11.68 -25.57
C ALA A 4 -32.77 -12.16 -24.97
N HIS A 5 -32.77 -13.37 -24.41
CA HIS A 5 -33.88 -13.84 -23.59
C HIS A 5 -33.73 -13.21 -22.20
N ASP A 6 -34.61 -12.26 -21.90
CA ASP A 6 -34.96 -11.86 -20.54
C ASP A 6 -35.61 -13.07 -19.85
N GLU A 7 -34.90 -13.71 -18.93
CA GLU A 7 -35.55 -14.57 -17.94
C GLU A 7 -36.15 -13.68 -16.84
N PRO A 8 -37.46 -13.76 -16.58
CA PRO A 8 -38.07 -13.03 -15.48
C PRO A 8 -37.60 -13.59 -14.14
N PHE A 9 -37.16 -12.71 -13.25
CA PHE A 9 -36.87 -13.03 -11.85
C PHE A 9 -38.05 -13.79 -11.21
N HIS A 10 -37.86 -15.09 -11.00
CA HIS A 10 -38.75 -15.93 -10.22
C HIS A 10 -38.62 -15.55 -8.74
N LEU A 11 -39.55 -14.73 -8.27
CA LEU A 11 -39.80 -14.57 -6.84
C LEU A 11 -40.22 -15.94 -6.29
N GLY A 12 -39.34 -16.55 -5.49
CA GLY A 12 -39.63 -17.76 -4.74
C GLY A 12 -40.84 -17.54 -3.85
N VAL A 13 -42.00 -18.03 -4.30
CA VAL A 13 -43.18 -18.19 -3.48
C VAL A 13 -42.84 -19.26 -2.45
N VAL A 14 -42.88 -18.87 -1.18
CA VAL A 14 -42.70 -19.78 -0.04
C VAL A 14 -43.75 -20.88 -0.16
N GLY A 15 -43.28 -22.09 -0.47
CA GLY A 15 -44.08 -23.29 -0.53
C GLY A 15 -44.64 -23.63 0.85
N GLU A 16 -45.88 -24.09 0.81
CA GLU A 16 -46.74 -24.58 1.89
C GLU A 16 -45.99 -25.41 2.95
N SER A 17 -46.04 -24.93 4.20
CA SER A 17 -45.68 -25.73 5.37
C SER A 17 -46.63 -26.94 5.50
N PRO A 18 -46.13 -28.10 5.98
CA PRO A 18 -46.95 -29.28 6.12
C PRO A 18 -48.15 -29.03 7.05
N SER A 19 -49.29 -29.55 6.60
CA SER A 19 -50.56 -29.70 7.29
C SER A 19 -50.40 -29.94 8.79
N SER A 20 -50.65 -28.90 9.57
CA SER A 20 -50.85 -28.99 11.02
C SER A 20 -52.30 -29.39 11.26
N GLU A 21 -52.50 -30.64 11.67
CA GLU A 21 -53.77 -31.17 12.15
C GLU A 21 -54.32 -30.27 13.27
N PRO A 22 -55.59 -29.83 13.23
CA PRO A 22 -56.12 -28.94 14.24
C PRO A 22 -56.32 -29.71 15.55
N PRO A 23 -55.81 -29.24 16.70
CA PRO A 23 -56.06 -29.91 17.97
C PRO A 23 -57.54 -29.79 18.36
N PRO A 24 -58.08 -30.77 19.10
CA PRO A 24 -59.48 -30.81 19.48
C PRO A 24 -59.86 -29.57 20.32
N ALA A 25 -61.04 -29.03 20.04
CA ALA A 25 -61.56 -27.86 20.73
C ALA A 25 -61.69 -28.11 22.25
N PRO A 26 -61.06 -27.29 23.11
CA PRO A 26 -61.41 -27.29 24.53
C PRO A 26 -62.67 -26.45 24.71
N GLY A 27 -63.73 -27.11 25.18
CA GLY A 27 -64.89 -26.43 25.72
C GLY A 27 -64.53 -25.69 27.02
N GLY A 28 -65.11 -24.50 27.19
CA GLY A 28 -65.20 -23.81 28.48
C GLY A 28 -64.07 -22.82 28.79
N GLY A 29 -64.45 -21.54 29.00
CA GLY A 29 -63.61 -20.55 29.68
C GLY A 29 -63.10 -19.40 28.79
N GLY A 30 -63.99 -18.52 28.33
CA GLY A 30 -63.70 -17.40 27.43
C GLY A 30 -62.75 -16.30 27.95
N HIS A 31 -62.14 -16.44 29.12
CA HIS A 31 -61.22 -15.47 29.71
C HIS A 31 -59.74 -15.84 29.49
N TRP A 32 -59.40 -17.13 29.36
CA TRP A 32 -58.01 -17.56 29.20
C TRP A 32 -57.43 -17.24 27.81
N ARG A 33 -58.27 -17.26 26.78
CA ARG A 33 -57.90 -16.86 25.41
C ARG A 33 -57.42 -15.40 25.33
N TRP A 34 -58.04 -14.50 26.11
CA TRP A 34 -57.64 -13.09 26.13
C TRP A 34 -56.34 -12.86 26.89
N VAL A 35 -56.08 -13.64 27.95
CA VAL A 35 -54.81 -13.59 28.69
C VAL A 35 -53.65 -14.08 27.82
N ALA A 36 -53.83 -15.18 27.07
CA ALA A 36 -52.81 -15.67 26.15
C ALA A 36 -52.50 -14.66 25.03
N LEU A 37 -53.53 -13.98 24.51
CA LEU A 37 -53.35 -12.96 23.46
C LEU A 37 -52.63 -11.71 24.01
N ALA A 38 -53.01 -11.26 25.22
CA ALA A 38 -52.34 -10.14 25.88
C ALA A 38 -50.88 -10.45 26.23
N ALA A 39 -50.58 -11.68 26.67
CA ALA A 39 -49.22 -12.12 26.93
C ALA A 39 -48.39 -12.18 25.64
N ALA A 40 -48.95 -12.68 24.53
CA ALA A 40 -48.26 -12.70 23.24
C ALA A 40 -47.96 -11.28 22.71
N VAL A 41 -48.90 -10.35 22.88
CA VAL A 41 -48.69 -8.93 22.52
C VAL A 41 -47.64 -8.27 23.42
N ALA A 42 -47.64 -8.57 24.73
CA ALA A 42 -46.64 -8.03 25.65
C ALA A 42 -45.24 -8.57 25.34
N VAL A 43 -45.10 -9.87 25.07
CA VAL A 43 -43.83 -10.48 24.65
C VAL A 43 -43.36 -9.93 23.30
N GLY A 44 -44.28 -9.75 22.34
CA GLY A 44 -43.98 -9.13 21.05
C GLY A 44 -43.57 -7.65 21.16
N ALA A 45 -44.18 -6.89 22.08
CA ALA A 45 -43.83 -5.50 22.33
C ALA A 45 -42.47 -5.35 23.04
N VAL A 46 -42.16 -6.24 24.00
CA VAL A 46 -40.86 -6.26 24.68
C VAL A 46 -39.74 -6.68 23.72
N LEU A 47 -39.95 -7.72 22.91
CA LEU A 47 -38.99 -8.13 21.87
C LEU A 47 -38.84 -7.07 20.77
N GLY A 48 -39.93 -6.39 20.40
CA GLY A 48 -39.92 -5.30 19.43
C GLY A 48 -39.13 -4.07 19.91
N LEU A 49 -39.19 -3.75 21.21
CA LEU A 49 -38.40 -2.67 21.80
C LEU A 49 -36.90 -3.02 21.82
N VAL A 50 -36.53 -4.25 22.14
CA VAL A 50 -35.12 -4.70 22.13
C VAL A 50 -34.55 -4.71 20.71
N VAL A 51 -35.33 -5.11 19.71
CA VAL A 51 -34.90 -5.10 18.29
C VAL A 51 -34.89 -3.67 17.72
N SER A 52 -35.72 -2.77 18.24
CA SER A 52 -35.73 -1.36 17.84
C SER A 52 -34.53 -0.59 18.39
N ASP A 53 -34.11 -0.84 19.64
CA ASP A 53 -32.88 -0.26 20.22
C ASP A 53 -31.65 -0.77 19.47
N ALA A 54 -31.58 -2.09 19.22
CA ALA A 54 -30.47 -2.68 18.48
C ALA A 54 -30.33 -2.16 17.04
N ARG A 55 -31.43 -1.71 16.40
CA ARG A 55 -31.40 -1.07 15.07
C ARG A 55 -31.08 0.42 15.12
N HIS A 56 -31.41 1.11 16.20
CA HIS A 56 -31.05 2.53 16.34
C HIS A 56 -29.56 2.66 16.67
N ASP A 57 -29.03 1.78 17.52
CA ASP A 57 -27.59 1.67 17.77
C ASP A 57 -26.83 1.26 16.49
N ALA A 58 -27.34 0.29 15.73
CA ALA A 58 -26.71 -0.11 14.46
C ALA A 58 -26.72 0.98 13.37
N ALA A 59 -27.59 1.99 13.46
CA ALA A 59 -27.62 3.12 12.53
C ALA A 59 -26.68 4.25 12.95
N GLU A 60 -26.54 4.53 14.25
CA GLU A 60 -25.53 5.47 14.78
C GLU A 60 -24.09 4.91 14.71
N LEU A 61 -23.93 3.58 14.64
CA LEU A 61 -22.63 2.90 14.54
C LEU A 61 -21.95 2.99 13.16
N THR A 62 -22.59 3.64 12.17
CA THR A 62 -22.07 3.78 10.80
C THR A 62 -21.21 5.05 10.58
N GLU A 63 -21.00 5.86 11.61
CA GLU A 63 -20.55 7.25 11.46
C GLU A 63 -19.04 7.47 11.62
N ILE A 64 -18.29 6.47 12.09
CA ILE A 64 -16.83 6.60 12.21
C ILE A 64 -16.16 6.13 10.92
N ARG A 65 -15.57 7.07 10.20
CA ARG A 65 -14.81 6.84 8.97
C ARG A 65 -13.43 7.43 9.13
N VAL A 66 -12.41 6.62 8.92
CA VAL A 66 -11.02 7.07 8.96
C VAL A 66 -10.42 6.90 7.56
N VAL A 67 -9.67 7.89 7.11
CA VAL A 67 -8.91 7.83 5.86
C VAL A 67 -7.44 7.96 6.21
N ALA A 68 -6.61 7.04 5.71
CA ALA A 68 -5.17 7.13 5.86
C ALA A 68 -4.55 7.90 4.69
N GLY A 69 -3.66 8.83 5.05
CA GLY A 69 -2.91 9.69 4.14
C GLY A 69 -1.50 9.15 3.91
N GLY A 70 -0.52 10.05 3.84
CA GLY A 70 0.89 9.68 3.72
C GLY A 70 1.54 9.26 5.05
N LEU A 71 2.77 8.76 4.94
CA LEU A 71 3.66 8.56 6.09
C LEU A 71 4.38 9.85 6.46
N ASP A 72 4.62 10.03 7.75
CA ASP A 72 5.48 11.04 8.35
C ASP A 72 6.60 10.35 9.15
N ALA A 73 7.75 11.01 9.30
CA ALA A 73 8.86 10.56 10.15
C ALA A 73 9.16 9.03 10.08
N PHE A 74 9.39 8.52 8.88
CA PHE A 74 9.71 7.11 8.65
C PHE A 74 11.18 6.82 8.95
N THR A 75 11.45 5.93 9.91
CA THR A 75 12.81 5.41 10.11
C THR A 75 13.00 4.17 9.24
N MET A 76 13.93 4.24 8.29
CA MET A 76 14.35 3.06 7.53
C MET A 76 15.18 2.17 8.46
N SER A 77 14.72 0.94 8.67
CA SER A 77 15.44 -0.09 9.42
C SER A 77 15.61 -1.35 8.58
N THR A 78 16.43 -2.28 9.03
CA THR A 78 16.58 -3.60 8.39
C THR A 78 15.27 -4.42 8.49
N PRO A 79 15.04 -5.45 7.66
CA PRO A 79 13.77 -6.19 7.60
C PRO A 79 13.29 -6.79 8.94
N ASP A 80 14.20 -6.98 9.91
CA ASP A 80 13.90 -7.54 11.24
C ASP A 80 13.97 -6.50 12.37
N GLU A 81 14.32 -5.25 12.05
CA GLU A 81 14.41 -4.19 13.05
C GLU A 81 13.08 -3.44 13.19
N PRO A 82 12.67 -3.11 14.41
CA PRO A 82 11.42 -2.41 14.63
C PRO A 82 11.50 -0.98 14.08
N VAL A 83 10.48 -0.58 13.33
CA VAL A 83 10.40 0.76 12.74
C VAL A 83 9.51 1.68 13.57
N SER A 84 9.86 2.97 13.55
CA SER A 84 9.02 4.08 14.04
C SER A 84 8.42 4.80 12.85
N ILE A 85 7.10 4.96 12.86
CA ILE A 85 6.36 5.53 11.73
C ILE A 85 5.25 6.45 12.24
N GLY A 86 5.19 7.65 11.66
CA GLY A 86 4.04 8.53 11.72
C GLY A 86 3.08 8.23 10.56
N VAL A 87 1.78 8.16 10.85
CA VAL A 87 0.74 8.05 9.81
C VAL A 87 -0.19 9.24 9.93
N HIS A 88 -0.43 9.93 8.82
CA HIS A 88 -1.47 10.94 8.74
C HIS A 88 -2.84 10.28 8.61
N LEU A 89 -3.77 10.60 9.52
CA LEU A 89 -5.12 10.06 9.56
C LEU A 89 -6.13 11.20 9.55
N LEU A 90 -7.18 11.07 8.73
CA LEU A 90 -8.31 11.98 8.67
C LEU A 90 -9.52 11.30 9.30
N ASN A 91 -10.11 11.94 10.31
CA ASN A 91 -11.45 11.60 10.78
C ASN A 91 -12.49 12.17 9.80
N ALA A 92 -12.98 11.33 8.90
CA ALA A 92 -14.05 11.67 7.95
C ALA A 92 -15.47 11.39 8.51
N GLY A 93 -15.56 11.09 9.80
CA GLY A 93 -16.83 11.00 10.54
C GLY A 93 -17.37 12.36 10.96
N GLU A 94 -18.49 12.36 11.66
CA GLU A 94 -19.14 13.58 12.15
C GLU A 94 -18.82 13.91 13.62
N ARG A 95 -18.19 12.96 14.34
CA ARG A 95 -17.89 13.07 15.77
C ARG A 95 -16.40 12.98 16.01
N GLU A 96 -15.93 13.69 17.03
CA GLU A 96 -14.56 13.57 17.52
C GLU A 96 -14.30 12.13 17.99
N ILE A 97 -13.11 11.63 17.66
CA ILE A 97 -12.60 10.34 18.11
C ILE A 97 -11.19 10.54 18.65
N GLU A 98 -10.74 9.62 19.49
CA GLU A 98 -9.35 9.56 19.93
C GLU A 98 -8.68 8.35 19.26
N ILE A 99 -7.58 8.57 18.58
CA ILE A 99 -6.81 7.53 17.88
C ILE A 99 -5.79 6.97 18.87
N LEU A 100 -5.82 5.66 19.07
CA LEU A 100 -5.00 4.94 20.06
C LEU A 100 -3.83 4.18 19.43
N GLY A 101 -3.72 4.17 18.11
CA GLY A 101 -2.70 3.46 17.36
C GLY A 101 -3.25 2.86 16.08
N PHE A 102 -2.37 2.20 15.34
CA PHE A 102 -2.71 1.47 14.14
C PHE A 102 -2.03 0.10 14.09
N GLY A 103 -2.52 -0.75 13.21
CA GLY A 103 -2.05 -2.10 12.95
C GLY A 103 -2.43 -2.51 11.54
N ALA A 104 -2.04 -3.71 11.15
CA ALA A 104 -2.49 -4.34 9.92
C ALA A 104 -2.29 -5.84 10.05
N ASP A 105 -2.95 -6.62 9.20
CA ASP A 105 -2.69 -8.06 9.15
C ASP A 105 -1.23 -8.30 8.76
N GLY A 106 -0.52 -9.14 9.51
CA GLY A 106 0.92 -9.35 9.35
C GLY A 106 1.80 -8.24 9.95
N LEU A 107 1.25 -7.20 10.59
CA LEU A 107 2.04 -6.21 11.33
C LEU A 107 2.05 -6.56 12.81
N THR A 108 3.24 -6.74 13.38
CA THR A 108 3.41 -6.97 14.82
C THR A 108 4.05 -5.76 15.50
N ILE A 109 3.87 -5.66 16.82
CA ILE A 109 4.51 -4.65 17.66
C ILE A 109 5.44 -5.41 18.61
N VAL A 110 6.71 -5.01 18.68
CA VAL A 110 7.68 -5.61 19.60
C VAL A 110 7.18 -5.48 21.04
N PRO A 111 7.26 -6.56 21.84
CA PRO A 111 6.92 -6.50 23.26
C PRO A 111 7.66 -5.37 23.98
N ASP A 112 7.01 -4.71 24.92
CA ASP A 112 7.57 -3.59 25.69
C ASP A 112 7.84 -2.29 24.91
N SER A 113 7.46 -2.23 23.62
CA SER A 113 7.39 -0.94 22.91
C SER A 113 6.37 -0.03 23.59
N ALA A 114 6.66 1.27 23.62
CA ALA A 114 5.73 2.24 24.19
C ALA A 114 4.43 2.24 23.38
N ASP A 115 3.29 2.21 24.08
CA ASP A 115 2.02 2.51 23.44
C ASP A 115 2.08 3.93 22.84
N PRO A 116 1.55 4.13 21.63
CA PRO A 116 1.50 5.46 21.04
C PRO A 116 0.67 6.39 21.93
N GLU A 117 1.08 7.66 22.00
CA GLU A 117 0.30 8.68 22.70
C GLU A 117 -1.07 8.84 22.01
N PRO A 118 -2.19 8.73 22.75
CA PRO A 118 -3.51 8.93 22.16
C PRO A 118 -3.66 10.32 21.54
N VAL A 119 -4.19 10.39 20.32
CA VAL A 119 -4.36 11.65 19.58
C VAL A 119 -5.84 11.93 19.36
N THR A 120 -6.32 13.04 19.88
CA THR A 120 -7.67 13.54 19.57
C THR A 120 -7.74 13.95 18.09
N ALA A 121 -8.71 13.40 17.36
CA ALA A 121 -8.95 13.65 15.95
C ALA A 121 -10.35 14.28 15.74
N PRO A 122 -10.42 15.61 15.57
CA PRO A 122 -11.67 16.30 15.25
C PRO A 122 -12.22 15.90 13.87
N PRO A 123 -13.54 16.00 13.65
CA PRO A 123 -14.15 15.79 12.34
C PRO A 123 -13.56 16.69 11.25
N GLY A 124 -13.16 16.09 10.13
CA GLY A 124 -12.61 16.79 8.97
C GLY A 124 -11.16 17.25 9.11
N GLU A 125 -10.47 16.89 10.21
CA GLU A 125 -9.09 17.28 10.45
C GLU A 125 -8.11 16.12 10.27
N TRP A 126 -6.95 16.44 9.70
CA TRP A 126 -5.81 15.52 9.62
C TRP A 126 -5.01 15.60 10.91
N VAL A 127 -4.72 14.44 11.48
CA VAL A 127 -3.82 14.29 12.62
C VAL A 127 -2.70 13.31 12.28
N THR A 128 -1.60 13.38 13.00
CA THR A 128 -0.52 12.40 12.89
C THR A 128 -0.50 11.56 14.15
N ILE A 129 -0.49 10.23 13.98
CA ILE A 129 -0.16 9.32 15.07
C ILE A 129 1.18 8.66 14.80
N GLN A 130 2.08 8.73 15.77
CA GLN A 130 3.38 8.08 15.73
C GLN A 130 3.32 6.80 16.53
N GLN A 131 3.79 5.69 15.94
CA GLN A 131 3.86 4.40 16.61
C GLN A 131 5.23 3.77 16.39
N ASP A 132 5.80 3.28 17.48
CA ASP A 132 7.11 2.64 17.52
C ASP A 132 6.98 1.12 17.57
N GLY A 133 8.10 0.44 17.33
CA GLY A 133 8.20 -1.00 17.55
C GLY A 133 7.51 -1.84 16.50
N LEU A 134 7.17 -1.29 15.34
CA LEU A 134 6.43 -1.97 14.28
C LEU A 134 7.35 -2.95 13.54
N VAL A 135 6.92 -4.20 13.34
CA VAL A 135 7.66 -5.21 12.57
C VAL A 135 6.69 -5.89 11.59
N PRO A 136 6.82 -5.63 10.28
CA PRO A 136 6.01 -6.29 9.26
C PRO A 136 6.47 -7.74 9.05
N ASP A 137 5.52 -8.65 8.82
CA ASP A 137 5.77 -10.03 8.42
C ASP A 137 6.13 -10.04 6.92
N CYS A 138 7.43 -10.03 6.66
CA CYS A 138 7.99 -10.00 5.31
C CYS A 138 7.75 -11.27 4.49
N ALA A 139 7.22 -12.34 5.11
CA ALA A 139 6.78 -13.54 4.38
C ALA A 139 5.32 -13.44 3.90
N ALA A 140 4.56 -12.42 4.35
CA ALA A 140 3.17 -12.20 3.98
C ALA A 140 3.03 -11.09 2.92
N ASP A 141 1.97 -11.18 2.11
CA ASP A 141 1.60 -10.11 1.18
C ASP A 141 1.19 -8.83 1.95
N PRO A 142 1.50 -7.62 1.43
CA PRO A 142 1.09 -6.38 2.06
C PRO A 142 -0.44 -6.29 2.19
N PRO A 143 -0.97 -5.89 3.35
CA PRO A 143 -2.40 -5.75 3.53
C PRO A 143 -2.93 -4.58 2.70
N ALA A 144 -4.17 -4.70 2.24
CA ALA A 144 -4.79 -3.67 1.42
C ALA A 144 -5.19 -2.40 2.20
N ARG A 145 -5.27 -2.49 3.55
CA ARG A 145 -5.74 -1.43 4.44
C ARG A 145 -5.09 -1.54 5.82
N LEU A 146 -4.83 -0.39 6.45
CA LEU A 146 -4.54 -0.26 7.86
C LEU A 146 -5.80 -0.44 8.72
N GLN A 147 -5.59 -1.03 9.89
CA GLN A 147 -6.54 -1.14 10.98
C GLN A 147 -6.21 -0.07 12.03
N VAL A 148 -7.12 0.84 12.31
CA VAL A 148 -6.92 1.94 13.27
C VAL A 148 -7.68 1.63 14.55
N ARG A 149 -6.98 1.63 15.68
CA ARG A 149 -7.59 1.52 17.01
C ARG A 149 -8.06 2.90 17.44
N ILE A 150 -9.32 3.02 17.81
CA ILE A 150 -9.93 4.28 18.21
C ILE A 150 -10.70 4.14 19.51
N ARG A 151 -10.92 5.25 20.19
CA ARG A 151 -11.85 5.43 21.30
C ARG A 151 -12.86 6.50 20.92
N ASP A 152 -14.14 6.19 21.07
CA ASP A 152 -15.21 7.16 20.81
C ASP A 152 -15.49 8.07 22.01
N ALA A 153 -16.41 9.01 21.84
CA ALA A 153 -16.85 9.93 22.89
C ALA A 153 -17.49 9.25 24.11
N GLY A 154 -17.99 8.01 23.97
CA GLY A 154 -18.49 7.18 25.07
C GLY A 154 -17.39 6.46 25.83
N GLY A 155 -16.14 6.51 25.35
CA GLY A 155 -15.00 5.80 25.91
C GLY A 155 -14.87 4.36 25.40
N GLU A 156 -15.71 3.92 24.46
CA GLU A 156 -15.64 2.57 23.89
C GLU A 156 -14.49 2.47 22.89
N GLN A 157 -13.68 1.41 23.01
CA GLN A 157 -12.57 1.15 22.09
C GLN A 157 -12.98 0.19 20.99
N ARG A 158 -12.61 0.51 19.75
CA ARG A 158 -12.88 -0.33 18.58
C ARG A 158 -11.77 -0.23 17.54
N VAL A 159 -11.77 -1.18 16.61
CA VAL A 159 -10.86 -1.20 15.45
C VAL A 159 -11.67 -0.89 14.20
N VAL A 160 -11.18 0.03 13.37
CA VAL A 160 -11.80 0.40 12.10
C VAL A 160 -10.78 0.27 10.96
N GLU A 161 -11.21 -0.18 9.79
CA GLU A 161 -10.36 -0.13 8.60
C GLU A 161 -10.26 1.29 8.07
N ALA A 162 -9.05 1.81 7.90
CA ALA A 162 -8.85 3.08 7.22
C ALA A 162 -8.99 2.88 5.70
N ALA A 163 -9.67 3.82 5.05
CA ALA A 163 -9.63 3.91 3.60
C ALA A 163 -8.25 4.43 3.16
N GLU A 164 -7.66 3.82 2.13
CA GLU A 164 -6.34 4.21 1.61
C GLU A 164 -6.41 4.63 0.14
N LEU A 165 -5.45 5.44 -0.29
CA LEU A 165 -5.23 5.71 -1.71
C LEU A 165 -4.61 4.47 -2.39
N PRO A 166 -5.17 4.00 -3.52
CA PRO A 166 -4.63 2.83 -4.22
C PRO A 166 -3.16 3.00 -4.61
N GLY A 167 -2.33 2.01 -4.29
CA GLY A 167 -0.95 1.88 -4.78
C GLY A 167 0.13 2.71 -4.05
N TYR A 168 -0.25 3.58 -3.11
CA TYR A 168 0.69 4.40 -2.34
C TYR A 168 0.31 4.53 -0.85
N GLY A 169 -0.58 3.66 -0.38
CA GLY A 169 -1.08 3.68 0.99
C GLY A 169 0.01 3.35 2.03
N PRO A 170 -0.13 3.82 3.27
CA PRO A 170 0.79 3.55 4.38
C PRO A 170 1.14 2.06 4.54
N ALA A 171 0.17 1.16 4.37
CA ALA A 171 0.40 -0.28 4.45
C ALA A 171 1.39 -0.77 3.38
N SER A 172 1.26 -0.30 2.14
CA SER A 172 2.19 -0.66 1.07
C SER A 172 3.61 -0.11 1.30
N GLN A 173 3.73 1.06 1.91
CA GLN A 173 5.03 1.66 2.24
C GLN A 173 5.68 1.00 3.46
N LEU A 174 4.89 0.56 4.44
CA LEU A 174 5.33 -0.27 5.56
C LEU A 174 5.97 -1.56 5.05
N TRP A 175 5.28 -2.30 4.17
CA TRP A 175 5.83 -3.53 3.60
C TRP A 175 6.96 -3.30 2.60
N ALA A 176 7.15 -2.07 2.11
CA ALA A 176 8.32 -1.77 1.32
C ALA A 176 9.61 -2.06 2.11
N THR A 177 9.63 -1.91 3.46
CA THR A 177 10.76 -2.29 4.34
C THR A 177 11.19 -3.75 4.18
N CYS A 178 10.24 -4.64 3.91
CA CYS A 178 10.50 -6.05 3.68
C CYS A 178 11.17 -6.33 2.34
N THR A 179 10.87 -5.49 1.35
CA THR A 179 11.45 -5.56 0.00
C THR A 179 12.67 -4.66 -0.18
N TYR A 180 13.00 -3.83 0.81
CA TYR A 180 14.28 -3.13 0.83
C TYR A 180 15.35 -4.18 1.08
N GLY A 181 15.89 -4.71 -0.02
CA GLY A 181 17.17 -5.39 -0.02
C GLY A 181 18.29 -4.40 0.35
N PRO A 182 19.51 -4.55 -0.19
CA PRO A 182 20.58 -3.61 0.11
C PRO A 182 20.11 -2.16 -0.14
N GLN A 183 20.29 -1.25 0.83
CA GLN A 183 19.85 0.14 0.72
C GLN A 183 20.83 0.93 -0.14
N VAL A 184 20.96 0.52 -1.39
CA VAL A 184 21.84 1.20 -2.34
C VAL A 184 21.13 2.44 -2.84
N THR A 185 21.68 3.60 -2.49
CA THR A 185 21.32 4.86 -3.11
C THR A 185 22.19 5.04 -4.35
N LEU A 186 21.56 5.33 -5.47
CA LEU A 186 22.26 5.58 -6.72
C LEU A 186 22.30 7.08 -6.95
N MET A 187 23.49 7.58 -7.22
CA MET A 187 23.74 8.98 -7.51
C MET A 187 23.66 9.26 -9.01
N GLU A 188 23.53 10.53 -9.38
CA GLU A 188 23.54 10.93 -10.79
C GLU A 188 24.86 10.52 -11.48
N PRO A 189 24.82 9.95 -12.70
CA PRO A 189 26.05 9.62 -13.42
C PRO A 189 26.93 10.84 -13.67
N GLU A 190 28.22 10.73 -13.37
CA GLU A 190 29.20 11.78 -13.57
C GLU A 190 29.95 11.57 -14.90
N VAL A 191 30.08 12.61 -15.72
CA VAL A 191 30.80 12.51 -16.99
C VAL A 191 32.30 12.44 -16.76
N VAL A 192 32.91 11.31 -17.13
CA VAL A 192 34.36 11.09 -17.06
C VAL A 192 35.03 11.54 -18.36
N THR A 193 34.52 11.09 -19.51
CA THR A 193 35.11 11.39 -20.81
C THR A 193 34.05 11.39 -21.91
N ALA A 194 34.00 12.45 -22.70
CA ALA A 194 33.18 12.54 -23.90
C ALA A 194 34.05 12.28 -25.15
N GLY A 195 33.86 11.12 -25.77
CA GLY A 195 34.51 10.74 -27.01
C GLY A 195 33.68 11.10 -28.26
N PRO A 196 34.24 10.86 -29.46
CA PRO A 196 33.55 11.10 -30.71
C PRO A 196 32.37 10.13 -30.93
N THR A 197 32.52 8.86 -30.52
CA THR A 197 31.52 7.80 -30.73
C THR A 197 30.97 7.17 -29.46
N SER A 198 31.47 7.60 -28.30
CA SER A 198 31.04 7.08 -27.00
C SER A 198 31.16 8.14 -25.91
N LEU A 199 30.37 7.99 -24.85
CA LEU A 199 30.49 8.77 -23.62
C LEU A 199 30.78 7.79 -22.48
N LEU A 200 31.79 8.09 -21.67
CA LEU A 200 32.10 7.35 -20.44
C LEU A 200 31.60 8.16 -19.25
N THR A 201 30.78 7.55 -18.41
CA THR A 201 30.33 8.13 -17.15
C THR A 201 30.63 7.19 -15.99
N ASP A 202 30.82 7.74 -14.80
CA ASP A 202 30.90 7.00 -13.55
C ASP A 202 29.54 7.05 -12.88
N PHE A 203 29.05 5.90 -12.40
CA PHE A 203 27.77 5.78 -11.71
C PHE A 203 28.02 5.44 -10.24
N PRO A 204 28.02 6.44 -9.34
CA PRO A 204 28.29 6.23 -7.93
C PRO A 204 27.08 5.60 -7.25
N MET A 205 27.36 4.68 -6.34
CA MET A 205 26.37 3.95 -5.55
C MET A 205 26.85 3.85 -4.12
N ASP A 206 26.01 4.20 -3.15
CA ASP A 206 26.29 4.06 -1.73
C ASP A 206 25.33 3.04 -1.13
N ASN A 207 25.85 1.98 -0.50
CA ASN A 207 25.01 1.02 0.22
C ASN A 207 24.89 1.43 1.68
N TYR A 208 23.75 1.99 2.05
CA TYR A 208 23.41 2.31 3.43
C TYR A 208 22.78 1.13 4.18
N GLY A 209 22.64 -0.02 3.51
CA GLY A 209 22.06 -1.23 4.08
C GLY A 209 23.04 -1.97 4.99
N ALA A 210 22.49 -2.88 5.79
CA ALA A 210 23.28 -3.76 6.66
C ALA A 210 23.90 -4.95 5.91
N ASP A 211 23.31 -5.31 4.76
CA ASP A 211 23.75 -6.42 3.93
C ASP A 211 24.45 -5.93 2.67
N GLU A 212 25.27 -6.81 2.10
CA GLU A 212 25.93 -6.60 0.82
C GLU A 212 24.92 -6.54 -0.34
N ALA A 213 25.17 -5.63 -1.29
CA ALA A 213 24.45 -5.56 -2.55
C ALA A 213 25.24 -6.17 -3.69
N GLU A 214 24.59 -6.83 -4.63
CA GLU A 214 25.24 -7.24 -5.87
C GLU A 214 24.49 -6.67 -7.08
N LEU A 215 25.05 -5.67 -7.73
CA LEU A 215 24.52 -5.13 -8.97
C LEU A 215 24.81 -6.12 -10.10
N GLN A 216 23.74 -6.68 -10.68
CA GLN A 216 23.83 -7.73 -11.70
C GLN A 216 23.69 -7.18 -13.12
N VAL A 217 22.76 -6.24 -13.30
CA VAL A 217 22.41 -5.70 -14.62
C VAL A 217 22.28 -4.19 -14.55
N VAL A 218 22.82 -3.50 -15.56
CA VAL A 218 22.53 -2.11 -15.86
C VAL A 218 22.10 -2.02 -17.31
N GLY A 219 20.96 -1.36 -17.54
CA GLY A 219 20.37 -1.11 -18.85
C GLY A 219 19.94 0.35 -18.97
N VAL A 220 19.39 0.69 -20.14
CA VAL A 220 18.86 2.02 -20.42
C VAL A 220 17.48 1.90 -21.04
N GLU A 221 16.55 2.71 -20.56
CA GLU A 221 15.28 2.98 -21.20
C GLU A 221 15.39 4.34 -21.92
N SER A 222 15.85 4.27 -23.18
CA SER A 222 15.91 5.40 -24.11
C SER A 222 16.01 4.87 -25.54
N PRO A 223 15.12 5.25 -26.47
CA PRO A 223 15.22 4.86 -27.87
C PRO A 223 16.57 5.25 -28.49
N GLY A 224 17.15 4.35 -29.31
CA GLY A 224 18.39 4.60 -30.04
C GLY A 224 19.68 4.77 -29.21
N LEU A 225 19.64 4.65 -27.89
CA LEU A 225 20.81 4.65 -27.02
C LEU A 225 21.06 3.24 -26.46
N ARG A 226 22.34 2.94 -26.19
CA ARG A 226 22.78 1.73 -25.49
C ARG A 226 23.77 2.11 -24.40
N VAL A 227 23.68 1.43 -23.26
CA VAL A 227 24.64 1.54 -22.16
C VAL A 227 25.26 0.17 -21.89
N GLU A 228 26.55 0.17 -21.61
CA GLU A 228 27.29 -1.01 -21.16
C GLU A 228 28.02 -0.67 -19.86
N ALA A 229 27.75 -1.43 -18.81
CA ALA A 229 28.42 -1.28 -17.53
C ALA A 229 29.67 -2.16 -17.45
N ALA A 230 30.75 -1.61 -16.93
CA ALA A 230 32.00 -2.31 -16.74
C ALA A 230 31.99 -3.12 -15.44
N GLY A 231 32.53 -4.34 -15.49
CA GLY A 231 32.85 -5.12 -14.29
C GLY A 231 31.66 -5.78 -13.58
N LEU A 232 30.49 -5.90 -14.22
CA LEU A 232 29.36 -6.62 -13.65
C LEU A 232 29.62 -8.15 -13.55
N PRO A 233 29.10 -8.83 -12.50
CA PRO A 233 28.41 -8.26 -11.35
C PRO A 233 29.34 -7.46 -10.43
N VAL A 234 28.82 -6.40 -9.82
CA VAL A 234 29.57 -5.54 -8.88
C VAL A 234 28.95 -5.61 -7.50
N THR A 235 29.79 -5.97 -6.54
CA THR A 235 29.44 -5.99 -5.12
C THR A 235 29.57 -4.62 -4.48
N VAL A 236 28.55 -4.18 -3.71
CA VAL A 236 28.55 -2.97 -2.89
C VAL A 236 28.47 -3.38 -1.41
N PRO A 237 29.59 -3.37 -0.67
CA PRO A 237 29.60 -3.75 0.75
C PRO A 237 28.72 -2.81 1.61
N PRO A 238 28.20 -3.28 2.74
CA PRO A 238 27.37 -2.47 3.63
C PRO A 238 28.16 -1.29 4.21
N GLY A 239 27.57 -0.10 4.18
CA GLY A 239 28.18 1.16 4.64
C GLY A 239 29.26 1.72 3.71
N GLU A 240 29.50 1.13 2.54
CA GLU A 240 30.50 1.55 1.58
C GLU A 240 29.86 2.07 0.27
N GLY A 241 30.63 2.84 -0.48
CA GLY A 241 30.27 3.30 -1.81
C GLY A 241 31.19 2.72 -2.88
N VAL A 242 30.61 2.37 -4.04
CA VAL A 242 31.35 1.91 -5.21
C VAL A 242 30.93 2.69 -6.45
N THR A 243 31.81 2.72 -7.44
CA THR A 243 31.56 3.40 -8.71
C THR A 243 31.59 2.40 -9.85
N VAL A 244 30.54 2.40 -10.67
CA VAL A 244 30.46 1.56 -11.88
C VAL A 244 30.64 2.44 -13.12
N GLY A 245 31.65 2.13 -13.92
CA GLY A 245 31.86 2.81 -15.20
C GLY A 245 30.80 2.38 -16.23
N LEU A 246 30.15 3.35 -16.85
CA LEU A 246 29.15 3.16 -17.89
C LEU A 246 29.66 3.74 -19.22
N THR A 247 29.62 2.92 -20.27
CA THR A 247 29.91 3.35 -21.64
C THR A 247 28.62 3.48 -22.43
N TRP A 248 28.34 4.68 -22.89
CA TRP A 248 27.16 5.01 -23.69
C TRP A 248 27.52 5.08 -25.16
N THR A 249 26.64 4.54 -26.01
CA THR A 249 26.76 4.55 -27.47
C THR A 249 25.41 4.77 -28.13
N VAL A 250 25.43 5.24 -29.38
CA VAL A 250 24.23 5.39 -30.21
C VAL A 250 24.04 4.10 -31.01
N SER A 251 22.89 3.47 -30.87
CA SER A 251 22.53 2.23 -31.58
C SER A 251 21.68 2.49 -32.83
N SER A 252 20.92 3.59 -32.86
CA SER A 252 20.08 4.00 -33.99
C SER A 252 19.89 5.51 -34.01
N CYS A 253 20.44 6.20 -35.01
CA CYS A 253 20.32 7.65 -35.13
C CYS A 253 18.89 8.15 -35.37
N ALA A 254 18.08 7.37 -36.09
CA ALA A 254 16.68 7.71 -36.33
C ALA A 254 15.86 7.74 -35.02
N GLU A 255 16.15 6.81 -34.10
CA GLU A 255 15.47 6.72 -32.80
C GLU A 255 16.10 7.68 -31.77
N ALA A 256 17.43 7.77 -31.73
CA ALA A 256 18.16 8.59 -30.77
C ALA A 256 17.84 10.08 -30.93
N ARG A 257 17.56 10.56 -32.14
CA ARG A 257 17.12 11.97 -32.34
C ARG A 257 15.75 12.28 -31.71
N GLN A 258 15.01 11.27 -31.26
CA GLN A 258 13.66 11.41 -30.72
C GLN A 258 13.57 11.14 -29.21
N PHE A 259 14.66 10.80 -28.52
CA PHE A 259 14.57 10.51 -27.08
C PHE A 259 14.17 11.78 -26.31
N SER A 260 13.15 11.67 -25.45
CA SER A 260 12.75 12.75 -24.55
C SER A 260 13.40 12.63 -23.19
N ASP A 261 13.53 11.40 -22.69
CA ASP A 261 14.05 11.07 -21.37
C ASP A 261 15.01 9.88 -21.49
N VAL A 262 15.99 9.84 -20.59
CA VAL A 262 16.95 8.75 -20.51
C VAL A 262 16.91 8.24 -19.08
N ASN A 263 16.48 7.00 -18.89
CA ASN A 263 16.48 6.37 -17.57
C ASN A 263 17.45 5.19 -17.56
N LEU A 264 18.29 5.11 -16.54
CA LEU A 264 19.04 3.90 -16.24
C LEU A 264 18.12 2.91 -15.55
N THR A 265 18.13 1.65 -15.98
CA THR A 265 17.43 0.55 -15.31
C THR A 265 18.46 -0.37 -14.67
N TYR A 266 18.23 -0.85 -13.47
CA TYR A 266 19.16 -1.76 -12.81
C TYR A 266 18.46 -2.86 -12.00
N THR A 267 19.25 -3.85 -11.58
CA THR A 267 18.79 -5.04 -10.86
C THR A 267 19.84 -5.44 -9.83
N PHE A 268 19.47 -5.46 -8.54
CA PHE A 268 20.29 -6.00 -7.45
C PHE A 268 19.94 -7.44 -7.09
N GLY A 269 20.93 -8.30 -6.87
CA GLY A 269 20.75 -9.70 -6.46
C GLY A 269 20.35 -10.65 -7.59
N GLU A 270 20.34 -11.95 -7.29
CA GLU A 270 20.12 -13.03 -8.27
C GLU A 270 18.63 -13.26 -8.62
N SER A 271 17.68 -12.72 -7.85
CA SER A 271 16.26 -12.98 -8.10
C SER A 271 15.76 -12.24 -9.35
N ALA A 272 15.24 -13.01 -10.30
CA ALA A 272 14.55 -12.51 -11.48
C ALA A 272 13.06 -12.16 -11.20
N ASP A 273 12.53 -12.42 -9.99
CA ASP A 273 11.16 -11.98 -9.67
C ASP A 273 11.17 -10.46 -9.49
N ARG A 274 10.42 -9.79 -10.36
CA ARG A 274 10.25 -8.33 -10.37
C ARG A 274 9.61 -7.80 -9.07
N ARG A 275 9.01 -8.68 -8.25
CA ARG A 275 8.50 -8.34 -6.92
C ARG A 275 9.60 -8.28 -5.86
N ASP A 276 10.65 -9.10 -6.01
CA ASP A 276 11.84 -9.06 -5.14
C ASP A 276 12.80 -7.95 -5.55
N ASN A 277 12.65 -7.44 -6.77
CA ASN A 277 13.48 -6.42 -7.36
C ASN A 277 12.67 -5.56 -8.34
N PRO A 278 11.82 -4.64 -7.84
CA PRO A 278 11.11 -3.74 -8.72
C PRO A 278 12.16 -2.98 -9.53
N PHE A 279 12.13 -3.13 -10.87
CA PHE A 279 13.04 -2.41 -11.77
C PHE A 279 13.09 -0.96 -11.33
N SER A 280 14.19 -0.63 -10.68
CA SER A 280 14.38 0.69 -10.15
C SER A 280 15.06 1.47 -11.25
N TYR A 281 14.48 2.62 -11.58
CA TYR A 281 14.97 3.47 -12.64
C TYR A 281 15.51 4.76 -12.04
N VAL A 282 16.65 5.21 -12.56
CA VAL A 282 17.27 6.48 -12.18
C VAL A 282 17.26 7.38 -13.41
N PRO A 283 16.58 8.53 -13.38
CA PRO A 283 16.61 9.47 -14.49
C PRO A 283 18.04 10.01 -14.65
N VAL A 284 18.56 9.97 -15.87
CA VAL A 284 19.80 10.65 -16.23
C VAL A 284 19.47 12.11 -16.49
N SER A 285 20.02 13.00 -15.68
CA SER A 285 19.75 14.42 -15.75
C SER A 285 21.02 15.25 -16.00
N GLY A 286 20.88 16.57 -15.81
CA GLY A 286 22.01 17.48 -15.67
C GLY A 286 23.04 17.38 -16.80
N ARG A 287 24.31 17.29 -16.39
CA ARG A 287 25.46 17.29 -17.30
C ARG A 287 25.54 16.01 -18.13
N ALA A 288 25.27 14.85 -17.53
CA ALA A 288 25.32 13.58 -18.25
C ALA A 288 24.29 13.54 -19.39
N ARG A 289 23.06 14.01 -19.14
CA ARG A 289 22.03 14.13 -20.19
C ARG A 289 22.45 15.08 -21.30
N ALA A 290 23.03 16.24 -20.96
CA ALA A 290 23.50 17.18 -21.97
C ALA A 290 24.59 16.56 -22.88
N GLU A 291 25.52 15.82 -22.30
CA GLU A 291 26.58 15.13 -23.08
C GLU A 291 26.05 13.96 -23.91
N LEU A 292 24.96 13.30 -23.48
CA LEU A 292 24.27 12.30 -24.31
C LEU A 292 23.61 12.92 -25.54
N VAL A 293 22.98 14.10 -25.40
CA VAL A 293 22.46 14.85 -26.56
C VAL A 293 23.60 15.19 -27.52
N LEU A 294 24.70 15.74 -27.01
CA LEU A 294 25.85 16.07 -27.84
C LEU A 294 26.53 14.83 -28.45
N LEU A 295 26.50 13.68 -27.78
CA LEU A 295 26.96 12.41 -28.35
C LEU A 295 26.10 12.02 -29.57
N VAL A 296 24.78 12.11 -29.45
CA VAL A 296 23.85 11.84 -30.56
C VAL A 296 24.10 12.77 -31.73
N ASP A 297 24.25 14.07 -31.48
CA ASP A 297 24.54 15.04 -32.54
C ASP A 297 25.86 14.68 -33.25
N ARG A 298 26.94 14.45 -32.50
CA ARG A 298 28.27 14.10 -33.07
C ARG A 298 28.22 12.82 -33.90
N VAL A 299 27.60 11.76 -33.40
CA VAL A 299 27.55 10.47 -34.10
C VAL A 299 26.66 10.56 -35.32
N CYS A 300 25.47 11.13 -35.19
CA CYS A 300 24.47 11.09 -36.25
C CYS A 300 24.67 12.13 -37.36
N GLU A 301 25.33 13.25 -37.09
CA GLU A 301 25.78 14.15 -38.16
C GLU A 301 26.94 13.56 -38.98
N SER A 302 27.74 12.65 -38.39
CA SER A 302 28.85 12.03 -39.11
C SER A 302 28.43 10.90 -40.06
N GLU A 303 27.18 10.46 -39.99
CA GLU A 303 26.58 9.45 -40.88
C GLU A 303 25.90 10.05 -42.12
N GLU A 304 25.74 11.38 -42.20
CA GLU A 304 25.15 12.12 -43.32
C GLU A 304 26.19 12.59 -44.36
#